data_AF-A0A8J8BK86-F1
#
_entry.id   AF-A0A8J8BK86-F1
#
_cell.length_a   1.000
_cell.length_b   1.000
_cell.length_c   1.000
_cell.angle_alpha   90.00
_cell.angle_beta   90.00
_cell.angle_gamma   90.00
#
_symmetry.space_group_name_H-M   'P 1'
#
loop_
_entity.id
_entity.type
_entity.pdbx_description
1 polymer ?
#
loop_
_entity_poly.entity_id
_entity_poly.type
_entity_poly.pdbx_seq_one_letter_code
_entity_poly.pdbx_strand_id
1 'polypeptide(L)'
;MKVEEYTELEKRFIEHLKKQQISWMSDNTHEKIYNAVVMKSFGPGARDPRISINWGKVFDENLCPACNGTITLKENEYLCKKCGFTIPLDLYDKAASEYHNRKKLFDEDKKIMDEVRKAGIKPNVLKNIYGIAKQQAREEIEKMKAAKNEVDSGKTS
;
A
#
# COMPACT_ATOMS: atom_id res chain seq x y z
N MET A 1 -1.23 24.54 24.82
CA MET A 1 -1.56 23.13 24.57
C MET A 1 -0.76 22.29 25.55
N LYS A 2 -1.39 21.57 26.48
CA LYS A 2 -0.66 20.63 27.35
C LYS A 2 -0.17 19.48 26.46
N VAL A 3 1.13 19.24 26.45
CA VAL A 3 1.70 18.03 25.87
C VAL A 3 1.29 16.91 26.82
N GLU A 4 0.18 16.22 26.53
CA GLU A 4 -0.09 14.95 27.21
C GLU A 4 1.06 14.02 26.82
N GLU A 5 1.89 13.64 27.79
CA GLU A 5 2.94 12.66 27.58
C GLU A 5 2.27 11.31 27.29
N TYR A 6 2.21 10.95 26.01
CA TYR A 6 1.77 9.62 25.59
C TYR A 6 2.66 8.56 26.24
N THR A 7 2.02 7.51 26.75
CA THR A 7 2.69 6.29 27.17
C THR A 7 3.43 5.65 25.99
N GLU A 8 4.38 4.77 26.28
CA GLU A 8 5.14 4.08 25.24
C GLU A 8 4.23 3.23 24.32
N LEU A 9 3.17 2.65 24.88
CA LEU A 9 2.16 1.92 24.12
C LEU A 9 1.40 2.85 23.15
N GLU A 10 1.01 4.02 23.61
CA GLU A 10 0.30 5.00 22.77
C GLU A 10 1.19 5.55 21.66
N LYS A 11 2.49 5.82 21.94
CA LYS A 11 3.46 6.22 20.91
C LYS A 11 3.64 5.13 19.84
N ARG A 12 3.81 3.88 20.26
CA ARG A 12 3.88 2.72 19.35
C ARG A 12 2.61 2.60 18.52
N PHE A 13 1.44 2.82 19.11
CA PHE A 13 0.17 2.75 18.39
C PHE A 13 -0.02 3.91 17.40
N ILE A 14 0.38 5.13 17.76
CA ILE A 14 0.41 6.28 16.84
C ILE A 14 1.29 5.97 15.63
N GLU A 15 2.51 5.49 15.84
CA GLU A 15 3.44 5.17 14.76
C GLU A 15 2.92 4.04 13.86
N HIS A 16 2.29 3.03 14.46
CA HIS A 16 1.64 1.93 13.74
C HIS A 16 0.51 2.42 12.83
N LEU A 17 -0.42 3.22 13.38
CA LEU A 17 -1.51 3.82 12.61
C LEU A 17 -0.97 4.76 11.53
N LYS A 18 0.09 5.51 11.82
CA LYS A 18 0.73 6.41 10.84
C LYS A 18 1.21 5.61 9.63
N LYS A 19 1.91 4.50 9.83
CA LYS A 19 2.37 3.60 8.75
C LYS A 19 1.21 3.05 7.92
N GLN A 20 0.11 2.64 8.55
CA GLN A 20 -1.10 2.22 7.83
C GLN A 20 -1.66 3.34 6.96
N GLN A 21 -1.82 4.53 7.53
CA GLN A 21 -2.35 5.69 6.83
C GLN A 21 -1.48 6.07 5.63
N ILE A 22 -0.14 6.05 5.79
CA ILE A 22 0.80 6.27 4.68
C ILE A 22 0.60 5.21 3.59
N SER A 23 0.57 3.93 3.97
CA SER A 23 0.41 2.82 3.02
C SER A 23 -0.88 2.91 2.21
N TRP A 24 -2.00 3.32 2.82
CA TRP A 24 -3.28 3.47 2.11
C TRP A 24 -3.32 4.70 1.21
N MET A 25 -2.70 5.80 1.63
CA MET A 25 -2.73 7.06 0.86
C MET A 25 -1.71 7.09 -0.29
N SER A 26 -0.68 6.23 -0.28
CA SER A 26 0.31 6.14 -1.35
C SER A 26 -0.08 5.17 -2.49
N ASP A 27 -1.21 4.46 -2.36
CA ASP A 27 -1.55 3.26 -3.11
C ASP A 27 -2.11 3.56 -4.51
N ASN A 28 -1.22 3.76 -5.48
CA ASN A 28 -1.60 3.93 -6.89
C ASN A 28 -0.96 2.86 -7.80
N THR A 29 -0.21 1.90 -7.25
CA THR A 29 0.44 0.86 -8.08
C THR A 29 -0.50 -0.31 -8.38
N HIS A 30 -1.22 -0.78 -7.36
CA HIS A 30 -2.26 -1.81 -7.50
C HIS A 30 -3.36 -1.37 -8.47
N GLU A 31 -3.77 -0.10 -8.40
CA GLU A 31 -4.76 0.47 -9.32
C GLU A 31 -4.23 0.52 -10.76
N LYS A 32 -2.95 0.86 -10.98
CA LYS A 32 -2.33 0.82 -12.32
C LYS A 32 -2.34 -0.59 -12.91
N ILE A 33 -1.97 -1.61 -12.13
CA ILE A 33 -2.00 -3.00 -12.57
C ILE A 33 -3.45 -3.42 -12.85
N TYR A 34 -4.39 -3.06 -11.96
CA TYR A 34 -5.82 -3.32 -12.16
C TYR A 34 -6.35 -2.73 -13.47
N ASN A 35 -6.06 -1.45 -13.73
CA ASN A 35 -6.48 -0.77 -14.95
C ASN A 35 -5.85 -1.43 -16.19
N ALA A 36 -4.58 -1.85 -16.13
CA ALA A 36 -3.94 -2.60 -17.22
C ALA A 36 -4.63 -3.95 -17.50
N VAL A 37 -5.05 -4.67 -16.45
CA VAL A 37 -5.82 -5.92 -16.56
C VAL A 37 -7.18 -5.69 -17.20
N VAL A 38 -7.90 -4.67 -16.74
CA VAL A 38 -9.21 -4.29 -17.30
C VAL A 38 -9.08 -3.93 -18.78
N MET A 39 -8.09 -3.09 -19.12
CA MET A 39 -7.80 -2.71 -20.51
C MET A 39 -7.49 -3.93 -21.39
N LYS A 40 -6.70 -4.89 -20.89
CA LYS A 40 -6.38 -6.11 -21.63
C LYS A 40 -7.60 -7.01 -21.85
N SER A 41 -8.50 -7.07 -20.86
CA SER A 41 -9.63 -8.00 -20.86
C SER A 41 -10.84 -7.47 -21.63
N PHE A 42 -11.06 -6.16 -21.61
CA PHE A 42 -12.29 -5.53 -22.11
C PHE A 42 -12.08 -4.36 -23.08
N GLY A 43 -10.84 -3.93 -23.29
CA GLY A 43 -10.51 -2.82 -24.18
C GLY A 43 -10.52 -1.43 -23.50
N PRO A 44 -10.25 -0.36 -24.27
CA PRO A 44 -10.14 1.00 -23.75
C PRO A 44 -11.45 1.52 -23.16
N GLY A 45 -11.38 2.22 -22.02
CA GLY A 45 -12.56 2.85 -21.40
C GLY A 45 -13.49 1.90 -20.65
N ALA A 46 -13.23 0.59 -20.68
CA ALA A 46 -13.94 -0.37 -19.88
C ALA A 46 -13.61 -0.17 -18.38
N ARG A 47 -14.64 -0.21 -17.53
CA ARG A 47 -14.53 -0.47 -16.10
C ARG A 47 -15.47 -1.63 -15.81
N ASP A 48 -14.94 -2.79 -15.45
CA ASP A 48 -15.79 -3.88 -14.94
C ASP A 48 -15.54 -4.03 -13.43
N PRO A 49 -16.49 -3.64 -12.58
CA PRO A 49 -16.36 -3.77 -11.13
C PRO A 49 -16.31 -5.23 -10.65
N ARG A 50 -16.51 -6.20 -11.54
CA ARG A 50 -16.46 -7.63 -11.22
C ARG A 50 -15.06 -8.22 -11.31
N ILE A 51 -14.07 -7.53 -11.90
CA ILE A 51 -12.69 -8.00 -11.80
C ILE A 51 -12.25 -7.86 -10.34
N SER A 52 -11.90 -8.99 -9.74
CA SER A 52 -11.23 -9.03 -8.44
C SER A 52 -9.87 -9.67 -8.64
N ILE A 53 -8.80 -8.90 -8.41
CA ILE A 53 -7.44 -9.41 -8.48
C ILE A 53 -7.09 -9.98 -7.10
N ASN A 54 -6.73 -11.27 -7.06
CA ASN A 54 -6.15 -11.87 -5.88
C ASN A 54 -4.66 -11.56 -5.83
N TRP A 55 -4.28 -10.50 -5.11
CA TRP A 55 -2.89 -10.06 -5.00
C TRP A 55 -1.96 -11.10 -4.35
N GLY A 56 -2.48 -11.95 -3.45
CA GLY A 56 -1.71 -13.06 -2.91
C GLY A 56 -1.30 -14.04 -4.02
N LYS A 57 -2.22 -14.40 -4.92
CA LYS A 57 -1.87 -15.22 -6.09
C LYS A 57 -0.85 -14.55 -7.02
N VAL A 58 -0.94 -13.23 -7.16
CA VAL A 58 -0.03 -12.49 -8.03
C VAL A 58 1.39 -12.47 -7.48
N PHE A 59 1.55 -12.18 -6.19
CA PHE A 59 2.85 -11.92 -5.57
C PHE A 59 3.42 -13.13 -4.82
N ASP A 60 2.59 -13.92 -4.14
CA ASP A 60 3.04 -15.13 -3.42
C ASP A 60 3.16 -16.34 -4.36
N GLU A 61 2.34 -16.42 -5.42
CA GLU A 61 2.29 -17.58 -6.34
C GLU A 61 2.76 -17.29 -7.78
N ASN A 62 3.19 -16.06 -8.09
CA ASN A 62 3.61 -15.64 -9.44
C ASN A 62 2.56 -15.93 -10.53
N LEU A 63 1.28 -15.62 -10.25
CA LEU A 63 0.19 -15.79 -11.19
C LEU A 63 -0.23 -14.48 -11.86
N CYS A 64 -0.60 -14.57 -13.13
CA CYS A 64 -1.07 -13.45 -13.92
C CYS A 64 -2.41 -12.92 -13.37
N PRO A 65 -2.52 -11.63 -13.06
CA PRO A 65 -3.75 -11.06 -12.52
C PRO A 65 -4.92 -11.06 -13.53
N ALA A 66 -4.65 -11.24 -14.84
CA ALA A 66 -5.68 -11.26 -15.87
C ALA A 66 -6.25 -12.67 -16.14
N CYS A 67 -5.43 -13.73 -16.04
CA CYS A 67 -5.84 -15.07 -16.48
C CYS A 67 -5.40 -16.23 -15.57
N ASN A 68 -4.76 -15.93 -14.43
CA ASN A 68 -4.16 -16.89 -13.50
C ASN A 68 -3.12 -17.84 -14.10
N GLY A 69 -2.58 -17.55 -15.29
CA GLY A 69 -1.42 -18.27 -15.84
C GLY A 69 -0.12 -17.79 -15.21
N THR A 70 0.90 -18.63 -15.12
CA THR A 70 2.20 -18.26 -14.56
C THR A 70 2.82 -17.05 -15.27
N ILE A 71 3.34 -16.11 -14.51
CA ILE A 71 4.18 -15.01 -14.99
C ILE A 71 5.66 -15.33 -14.75
N THR A 72 6.52 -14.89 -15.67
CA THR A 72 7.96 -15.05 -15.56
C THR A 72 8.64 -13.74 -15.87
N LEU A 73 9.67 -13.39 -15.10
CA LEU A 73 10.52 -12.24 -15.38
C LEU A 73 11.24 -12.43 -16.71
N LYS A 74 11.14 -11.44 -17.58
CA LYS A 74 11.87 -11.33 -18.84
C LYS A 74 12.38 -9.90 -18.97
N GLU A 75 13.69 -9.73 -18.95
CA GLU A 75 14.35 -8.41 -19.01
C GLU A 75 13.79 -7.48 -17.92
N ASN A 76 12.99 -6.48 -18.31
CA ASN A 76 12.41 -5.46 -17.42
C ASN A 76 10.89 -5.59 -17.22
N GLU A 77 10.32 -6.78 -17.48
CA GLU A 77 8.88 -7.01 -17.30
C GLU A 77 8.56 -8.46 -16.89
N TYR A 78 7.47 -8.63 -16.14
CA TYR A 78 6.84 -9.92 -15.91
C TYR A 78 5.86 -10.23 -17.03
N LEU A 79 6.11 -11.31 -17.77
CA LEU A 79 5.29 -11.76 -18.90
C LEU A 79 4.48 -13.00 -18.53
N CYS A 80 3.17 -12.96 -18.78
CA CYS A 80 2.31 -14.13 -18.73
C CYS A 80 2.38 -14.93 -20.03
N LYS A 81 2.86 -16.18 -19.97
CA LYS A 81 2.95 -17.07 -21.14
C LYS A 81 1.59 -17.47 -21.72
N LYS A 82 0.52 -17.41 -20.93
CA LYS A 82 -0.82 -17.86 -21.33
C LYS A 82 -1.61 -16.82 -22.12
N CYS A 83 -1.57 -15.54 -21.69
CA CYS A 83 -2.37 -14.48 -22.33
C CYS A 83 -1.53 -13.30 -22.89
N GLY A 84 -0.20 -13.38 -22.77
CA GLY A 84 0.71 -12.33 -23.23
C GLY A 84 0.57 -11.01 -22.48
N PHE A 85 -0.05 -11.00 -21.30
CA PHE A 85 -0.11 -9.82 -20.44
C PHE A 85 1.27 -9.54 -19.82
N THR A 86 1.69 -8.28 -19.83
CA THR A 86 2.97 -7.84 -19.27
C THR A 86 2.76 -6.84 -18.13
N ILE A 87 3.66 -6.87 -17.16
CA ILE A 87 3.73 -5.91 -16.06
C ILE A 87 5.18 -5.41 -15.99
N PRO A 88 5.44 -4.11 -16.09
CA PRO A 88 6.78 -3.55 -15.90
C PRO A 88 7.37 -3.98 -14.54
N LEU A 89 8.66 -4.31 -14.51
CA LEU A 89 9.37 -4.80 -13.31
C LEU A 89 9.26 -3.80 -12.15
N ASP A 90 9.49 -2.52 -12.42
CA ASP A 90 9.40 -1.45 -11.42
C ASP A 90 8.00 -1.33 -10.82
N LEU A 91 6.97 -1.47 -11.64
CA LEU A 91 5.58 -1.46 -11.21
C LEU A 91 5.24 -2.71 -10.39
N TYR A 92 5.70 -3.89 -10.83
CA TYR A 92 5.47 -5.15 -10.13
C TYR A 92 6.16 -5.17 -8.77
N ASP A 93 7.45 -4.85 -8.70
CA ASP A 93 8.24 -4.87 -7.47
C ASP A 93 7.70 -3.86 -6.45
N LYS A 94 7.29 -2.69 -6.92
CA LYS A 94 6.67 -1.69 -6.05
C LYS A 94 5.32 -2.16 -5.51
N ALA A 95 4.47 -2.75 -6.35
CA ALA A 95 3.18 -3.29 -5.91
C ALA A 95 3.36 -4.49 -4.96
N ALA A 96 4.31 -5.39 -5.23
CA ALA A 96 4.65 -6.51 -4.36
C ALA A 96 5.14 -6.02 -2.98
N SER A 97 6.05 -5.04 -2.95
CA SER A 97 6.52 -4.42 -1.72
C SER A 97 5.38 -3.81 -0.91
N GLU A 98 4.50 -3.04 -1.55
CA GLU A 98 3.30 -2.47 -0.93
C GLU A 98 2.36 -3.56 -0.39
N TYR A 99 2.13 -4.65 -1.13
CA TYR A 99 1.34 -5.80 -0.69
C TYR A 99 1.92 -6.46 0.57
N HIS A 100 3.21 -6.79 0.57
CA HIS A 100 3.87 -7.44 1.71
C HIS A 100 3.93 -6.53 2.93
N ASN A 101 4.14 -5.22 2.74
CA ASN A 101 4.09 -4.24 3.82
C ASN A 101 2.70 -4.17 4.46
N ARG A 102 1.62 -4.18 3.66
CA ARG A 102 0.24 -4.22 4.20
C ARG A 102 -0.06 -5.52 4.94
N LYS A 103 0.39 -6.66 4.41
CA LYS A 103 0.24 -7.97 5.07
C LYS A 103 0.91 -7.97 6.45
N LYS A 104 2.14 -7.44 6.52
CA LYS A 104 2.88 -7.27 7.78
C LYS A 104 2.19 -6.31 8.75
N LEU A 105 1.74 -5.15 8.27
CA LEU A 105 0.99 -4.21 9.10
C LEU A 105 -0.27 -4.86 9.68
N PHE A 106 -1.02 -5.62 8.88
CA PHE A 106 -2.21 -6.33 9.35
C PHE A 106 -1.92 -7.37 10.44
N ASP A 107 -0.77 -8.05 10.38
CA ASP A 107 -0.34 -8.96 11.45
C ASP A 107 0.09 -8.20 12.71
N GLU A 108 0.69 -7.02 12.56
CA GLU A 108 1.04 -6.10 13.65
C GLU A 108 -0.21 -5.47 14.30
N ASP A 109 -1.24 -5.14 13.51
CA ASP A 109 -2.55 -4.63 13.97
C ASP A 109 -3.14 -5.51 15.05
N LYS A 110 -3.17 -6.83 14.80
CA LYS A 110 -3.75 -7.78 15.74
C LYS A 110 -3.04 -7.75 17.10
N LYS A 111 -1.71 -7.63 17.09
CA LYS A 111 -0.90 -7.59 18.32
C LYS A 111 -1.11 -6.29 19.08
N ILE A 112 -1.00 -5.16 18.38
CA ILE A 112 -1.13 -3.84 19.01
C ILE A 112 -2.56 -3.60 19.51
N MET A 113 -3.59 -4.02 18.77
CA MET A 113 -4.98 -3.88 19.22
C MET A 113 -5.29 -4.74 20.45
N ASP A 114 -4.63 -5.90 20.59
CA ASP A 114 -4.73 -6.71 21.80
C ASP A 114 -4.03 -6.04 23.01
N GLU A 115 -2.84 -5.46 22.81
CA GLU A 115 -2.14 -4.67 23.84
C GLU A 115 -2.97 -3.46 24.28
N VAL A 116 -3.52 -2.70 23.33
CA VAL A 116 -4.40 -1.55 23.56
C VAL A 116 -5.64 -1.94 24.35
N ARG A 117 -6.27 -3.08 24.00
CA ARG A 117 -7.43 -3.62 24.72
C ARG A 117 -7.05 -4.00 26.16
N LYS A 118 -5.95 -4.72 26.35
CA LYS A 118 -5.46 -5.14 27.68
C LYS A 118 -5.08 -3.98 28.57
N ALA A 119 -4.54 -2.91 27.99
CA ALA A 119 -4.21 -1.67 28.71
C ALA A 119 -5.44 -0.84 29.09
N GLY A 120 -6.65 -1.20 28.62
CA GLY A 120 -7.88 -0.50 28.95
C GLY A 120 -7.94 0.94 28.41
N ILE A 121 -7.26 1.20 27.28
CA ILE A 121 -7.25 2.54 26.67
C ILE A 121 -8.68 2.92 26.27
N LYS A 122 -9.12 4.09 26.77
CA LYS A 122 -10.51 4.55 26.59
C LYS A 122 -10.79 4.93 25.13
N PRO A 123 -12.03 4.78 24.64
CA PRO A 123 -12.39 5.10 23.25
C PRO A 123 -12.08 6.54 22.82
N ASN A 124 -12.21 7.52 23.72
CA ASN A 124 -11.88 8.92 23.43
C ASN A 124 -10.37 9.12 23.19
N VAL A 125 -9.52 8.41 23.94
CA VAL A 125 -8.07 8.43 23.76
C VAL A 125 -7.70 7.78 22.43
N LEU A 126 -8.33 6.65 22.07
CA LEU A 126 -8.14 6.02 20.76
C LEU A 126 -8.49 6.96 19.60
N LYS A 127 -9.60 7.70 19.72
CA LYS A 127 -10.01 8.69 18.71
C LYS A 127 -8.95 9.78 18.54
N ASN A 128 -8.37 10.26 19.63
CA ASN A 128 -7.30 11.26 19.59
C ASN A 128 -6.02 10.70 18.95
N ILE A 129 -5.59 9.50 19.35
CA ILE A 129 -4.44 8.78 18.77
C ILE A 129 -4.62 8.61 17.26
N TYR A 130 -5.80 8.19 16.80
CA TYR A 130 -6.10 8.06 15.38
C TYR A 130 -6.01 9.39 14.63
N GLY A 131 -6.53 10.47 15.22
CA GLY A 131 -6.44 11.81 14.66
C GLY A 131 -4.99 12.28 14.47
N ILE A 132 -4.15 12.03 15.47
CA ILE A 132 -2.72 12.39 15.45
C ILE A 132 -1.97 11.58 14.40
N ALA A 133 -2.14 10.26 14.40
CA ALA A 133 -1.50 9.38 13.43
C ALA A 133 -1.87 9.76 11.98
N LYS A 134 -3.14 10.11 11.75
CA LYS A 134 -3.63 10.58 10.44
C LYS A 134 -3.00 11.92 10.04
N GLN A 135 -2.87 12.87 10.97
CA GLN A 135 -2.25 14.16 10.70
C GLN A 135 -0.76 14.00 10.37
N GLN A 136 -0.03 13.24 11.18
CA GLN A 136 1.39 12.95 10.94
C GLN A 136 1.62 12.24 9.61
N ALA A 137 0.76 11.28 9.24
CA ALA A 137 0.85 10.58 7.96
C ALA A 137 0.67 11.53 6.77
N ARG A 138 -0.24 12.52 6.86
CA ARG A 138 -0.44 13.52 5.80
C ARG A 138 0.80 14.40 5.63
N GLU A 139 1.33 14.92 6.73
CA GLU A 139 2.54 15.76 6.72
C GLU A 139 3.74 15.00 6.14
N GLU A 140 3.88 13.71 6.47
CA GLU A 140 4.94 12.86 5.94
C GLU A 140 4.79 12.63 4.42
N ILE A 141 3.58 12.38 3.93
CA ILE A 141 3.30 12.27 2.49
C ILE A 141 3.58 13.58 1.75
N GLU A 142 3.20 14.71 2.33
CA GLU A 142 3.47 16.03 1.74
C GLU A 142 4.97 16.28 1.62
N LYS A 143 5.75 15.95 2.66
CA LYS A 143 7.22 16.00 2.61
C LYS A 143 7.80 15.07 1.54
N MET A 144 7.31 13.84 1.44
CA MET A 144 7.75 12.89 0.41
C MET A 144 7.45 13.41 -1.01
N LYS A 145 6.28 14.04 -1.22
CA LYS A 145 5.91 14.67 -2.50
C LYS A 145 6.81 15.86 -2.83
N ALA A 146 7.06 16.73 -1.85
CA ALA A 146 7.93 17.90 -2.02
C ALA A 146 9.36 17.47 -2.41
N ALA A 147 9.93 16.52 -1.67
CA ALA A 147 11.27 15.98 -1.95
C ALA A 147 11.37 15.36 -3.35
N LYS A 148 10.32 14.67 -3.81
CA LYS A 148 10.29 14.11 -5.16
C LYS A 148 10.32 15.19 -6.25
N ASN A 149 9.53 16.26 -6.07
CA ASN A 149 9.48 17.35 -7.04
C ASN A 149 10.83 18.10 -7.15
N GLU A 150 11.54 18.26 -6.03
CA GLU A 150 12.88 18.88 -6.03
C GLU A 150 13.89 18.02 -6.80
N VAL A 151 13.88 16.69 -6.59
CA VAL A 151 14.76 15.76 -7.33
C VAL A 151 14.48 15.74 -8.83
N ASP A 152 13.20 15.77 -9.22
CA ASP A 152 12.81 15.78 -10.63
C ASP A 152 13.18 17.12 -11.32
N SER A 153 13.14 18.25 -10.59
CA SER A 153 13.55 19.56 -11.11
C SER A 153 15.07 19.78 -11.22
N GLY A 154 15.86 19.04 -10.43
CA GLY A 154 17.33 19.08 -10.46
C GLY A 154 17.97 18.24 -11.56
N LYS A 155 17.20 17.40 -12.26
CA LYS A 155 17.66 16.60 -13.41
C LYS A 155 17.47 17.29 -14.78
N THR A 156 16.93 18.52 -14.79
CA THR A 156 16.68 19.32 -16.00
C THR A 156 17.70 20.44 -16.23
N SER A 157 18.93 20.33 -15.72
CA SER A 157 20.02 21.30 -15.97
C SER A 157 21.21 20.63 -16.63
#